data_AF-A0A518IKU6-F1
#
_entry.id   AF-A0A518IKU6-F1
#
_cell.length_a   1.000
_cell.length_b   1.000
_cell.length_c   1.000
_cell.angle_alpha   90.00
_cell.angle_beta   90.00
_cell.angle_gamma   90.00
#
_symmetry.space_group_name_H-M   'P 1'
#
loop_
_entity.id
_entity.type
_entity.pdbx_description
1 polymer ?
#
loop_
_entity_poly.entity_id
_entity_poly.type
_entity_poly.pdbx_seq_one_letter_code
_entity_poly.pdbx_strand_id
1 'polypeptide(L)'
;MITDDYDYFLACVAAFLLLFCGQVTQADLCFVPTKPFKDLQPVVDIPDGYRQQNWAPYGEGSCVHASMVMILRWQGHAELADWWRKSFNGGEYPDTMNQKLNEAGISFAETRDGDVDFLEWAIRTRRGACVTIMGGAHMVCLVGLDDQYAWILDNNDPHNISRWTRKGFLNEWHNSGHQWAVTPVFDPPPRKPKL
;
A
#
# COMPACT_ATOMS: atom_id res chain seq x y z
N MET A 1 62.92 6.87 19.10
CA MET A 1 61.90 6.34 20.04
C MET A 1 60.65 7.18 19.87
N ILE A 2 59.84 6.83 18.86
CA ILE A 2 58.50 7.39 18.64
C ILE A 2 57.68 6.22 18.10
N THR A 3 57.06 5.48 18.99
CA THR A 3 55.94 4.56 18.75
C THR A 3 55.29 4.43 20.12
N ASP A 4 53.99 4.78 20.25
CA ASP A 4 53.07 4.28 21.30
C ASP A 4 51.79 5.13 21.47
N ASP A 5 51.50 6.12 20.61
CA ASP A 5 50.29 6.95 20.76
C ASP A 5 49.15 6.68 19.75
N TYR A 6 49.31 5.76 18.79
CA TYR A 6 48.25 5.49 17.79
C TYR A 6 47.31 4.34 18.14
N ASP A 7 47.68 3.45 19.06
CA ASP A 7 46.86 2.28 19.42
C ASP A 7 45.72 2.60 20.39
N TYR A 8 45.85 3.65 21.21
CA TYR A 8 44.80 4.07 22.13
C TYR A 8 43.65 4.83 21.45
N PHE A 9 43.93 5.50 20.33
CA PHE A 9 42.89 6.27 19.63
C PHE A 9 41.96 5.37 18.80
N LEU A 10 42.47 4.28 18.22
CA LEU A 10 41.65 3.30 17.50
C LEU A 10 40.80 2.43 18.44
N ALA A 11 41.29 2.11 19.64
CA ALA A 11 40.54 1.32 20.62
C ALA A 11 39.29 2.05 21.14
N CYS A 12 39.36 3.37 21.33
CA CYS A 12 38.23 4.17 21.82
C CYS A 12 37.14 4.40 20.76
N VAL A 13 37.49 4.47 19.46
CA VAL A 13 36.50 4.62 18.38
C VAL A 13 35.78 3.31 18.09
N ALA A 14 36.47 2.17 18.21
CA ALA A 14 35.85 0.84 18.08
C ALA A 14 34.87 0.53 19.23
N ALA A 15 35.15 1.01 20.44
CA ALA A 15 34.26 0.82 21.60
C ALA A 15 32.98 1.68 21.53
N PHE A 16 33.01 2.85 20.87
CA PHE A 16 31.84 3.70 20.71
C PHE A 16 30.88 3.25 19.60
N LEU A 17 31.38 2.55 18.57
CA LEU A 17 30.56 1.99 17.49
C LEU A 17 29.80 0.70 17.89
N LEU A 18 30.16 0.07 19.01
CA LEU A 18 29.52 -1.16 19.50
C LEU A 18 28.40 -0.91 20.53
N LEU A 19 28.16 0.33 20.96
CA LEU A 19 27.14 0.68 21.95
C LEU A 19 25.79 1.14 21.37
N PHE A 20 25.64 1.19 20.05
CA PHE A 20 24.36 1.47 19.37
C PHE A 20 23.82 0.28 18.57
N CYS A 21 24.21 -0.95 18.92
CA CYS A 21 23.43 -2.14 18.54
C CYS A 21 22.22 -2.27 19.48
N GLY A 22 21.43 -1.20 19.57
CA GLY A 22 20.11 -1.24 20.19
C GLY A 22 19.25 -2.12 19.32
N GLN A 23 18.92 -3.31 19.83
CA GLN A 23 18.02 -4.26 19.20
C GLN A 23 16.75 -3.53 18.76
N VAL A 24 16.64 -3.27 17.46
CA VAL A 24 15.33 -3.07 16.84
C VAL A 24 14.66 -4.41 17.05
N THR A 25 13.76 -4.46 18.03
CA THR A 25 12.82 -5.56 18.12
C THR A 25 12.03 -5.48 16.83
N GLN A 26 12.36 -6.36 15.88
CA GLN A 26 11.49 -6.68 14.78
C GLN A 26 10.20 -7.08 15.45
N ALA A 27 9.23 -6.16 15.48
CA ALA A 27 7.89 -6.48 15.90
C ALA A 27 7.48 -7.59 14.95
N ASP A 28 7.44 -8.82 15.44
CA ASP A 28 6.87 -9.94 14.71
C ASP A 28 5.48 -9.49 14.30
N LEU A 29 5.32 -9.14 13.02
CA LEU A 29 4.03 -9.04 12.38
C LEU A 29 3.49 -10.47 12.39
N CYS A 30 2.96 -10.88 13.53
CA CYS A 30 2.29 -12.14 13.69
C CYS A 30 1.02 -12.04 12.84
N PHE A 31 1.10 -12.58 11.63
CA PHE A 31 -0.09 -12.94 10.88
C PHE A 31 -0.83 -13.95 11.75
N VAL A 32 -1.86 -13.48 12.44
CA VAL A 32 -2.81 -14.34 13.11
C VAL A 32 -3.93 -14.57 12.09
N PRO A 33 -3.91 -15.66 11.31
CA PRO A 33 -5.03 -16.01 10.45
C PRO A 33 -6.23 -16.27 11.35
N THR A 34 -7.09 -15.27 11.47
CA THR A 34 -8.36 -15.42 12.16
C THR A 34 -9.32 -16.19 11.27
N LYS A 35 -10.12 -17.08 11.87
CA LYS A 35 -11.25 -17.75 11.23
C LYS A 35 -12.05 -16.75 10.37
N PRO A 36 -12.55 -17.12 9.17
CA PRO A 36 -13.34 -16.21 8.34
C PRO A 36 -14.49 -15.62 9.17
N PHE A 37 -14.51 -14.30 9.31
CA PHE A 37 -15.58 -13.61 10.03
C PHE A 37 -16.83 -13.66 9.16
N LYS A 38 -17.96 -13.99 9.79
CA LYS A 38 -19.20 -14.19 9.05
C LYS A 38 -19.94 -12.90 8.69
N ASP A 39 -19.58 -11.72 9.25
CA ASP A 39 -20.49 -10.54 9.16
C ASP A 39 -19.82 -9.16 8.95
N LEU A 40 -18.62 -9.05 8.35
CA LEU A 40 -18.18 -7.76 7.80
C LEU A 40 -17.49 -7.97 6.44
N GLN A 41 -18.26 -7.74 5.39
CA GLN A 41 -17.72 -7.59 4.03
C GLN A 41 -16.90 -6.30 3.97
N PRO A 42 -15.77 -6.29 3.25
CA PRO A 42 -15.06 -5.05 2.96
C PRO A 42 -16.03 -4.04 2.35
N VAL A 43 -15.89 -2.77 2.71
CA VAL A 43 -16.76 -1.70 2.16
C VAL A 43 -16.61 -1.64 0.64
N VAL A 44 -15.39 -1.89 0.15
CA VAL A 44 -15.04 -2.02 -1.26
C VAL A 44 -14.92 -3.51 -1.60
N ASP A 45 -16.01 -4.09 -2.08
CA ASP A 45 -16.09 -5.52 -2.39
C ASP A 45 -15.77 -5.76 -3.87
N ILE A 46 -14.49 -5.67 -4.23
CA ILE A 46 -14.02 -5.86 -5.61
C ILE A 46 -14.28 -7.32 -6.00
N PRO A 47 -15.16 -7.60 -6.99
CA PRO A 47 -15.44 -8.98 -7.41
C PRO A 47 -14.19 -9.64 -7.99
N ASP A 48 -14.06 -10.96 -7.83
CA ASP A 48 -12.88 -11.71 -8.30
C ASP A 48 -12.51 -11.42 -9.77
N GLY A 49 -13.51 -11.32 -10.65
CA GLY A 49 -13.29 -11.01 -12.08
C GLY A 49 -12.72 -9.62 -12.34
N TYR A 50 -12.74 -8.71 -11.36
CA TYR A 50 -12.16 -7.37 -11.47
C TYR A 50 -10.75 -7.31 -10.89
N ARG A 51 -10.35 -8.30 -10.09
CA ARG A 51 -9.06 -8.32 -9.40
C ARG A 51 -7.93 -8.59 -10.39
N GLN A 52 -6.78 -8.00 -10.13
CA GLN A 52 -5.66 -8.01 -11.05
C GLN A 52 -4.40 -8.47 -10.33
N GLN A 53 -3.90 -9.63 -10.73
CA GLN A 53 -2.57 -10.08 -10.32
C GLN A 53 -1.50 -9.21 -10.99
N ASN A 54 -0.36 -9.05 -10.33
CA ASN A 54 0.83 -8.46 -10.97
C ASN A 54 1.20 -9.17 -12.29
N TRP A 55 1.69 -8.41 -13.26
CA TRP A 55 1.97 -8.88 -14.63
C TRP A 55 3.30 -8.41 -15.22
N ALA A 56 4.09 -7.61 -14.50
CA ALA A 56 5.46 -7.33 -14.91
C ALA A 56 6.26 -8.65 -15.02
N PRO A 57 7.36 -8.69 -15.80
CA PRO A 57 8.20 -9.88 -15.90
C PRO A 57 8.56 -10.39 -14.49
N TYR A 58 8.35 -11.68 -14.23
CA TYR A 58 8.48 -12.35 -12.93
C TYR A 58 7.31 -12.18 -11.93
N GLY A 59 6.21 -11.54 -12.33
CA GLY A 59 5.04 -11.38 -11.45
C GLY A 59 5.24 -10.30 -10.37
N GLU A 60 6.28 -9.48 -10.48
CA GLU A 60 6.65 -8.44 -9.52
C GLU A 60 6.94 -7.13 -10.24
N GLY A 61 6.67 -6.00 -9.58
CA GLY A 61 6.97 -4.68 -10.13
C GLY A 61 5.88 -4.07 -10.99
N SER A 62 4.64 -4.54 -10.94
CA SER A 62 3.46 -3.84 -11.49
C SER A 62 2.44 -3.45 -10.42
N CYS A 63 2.80 -3.55 -9.13
CA CYS A 63 1.87 -3.48 -7.99
C CYS A 63 1.08 -2.17 -7.93
N VAL A 64 1.72 -1.05 -8.28
CA VAL A 64 1.06 0.25 -8.37
C VAL A 64 -0.02 0.25 -9.44
N HIS A 65 0.31 -0.22 -10.65
CA HIS A 65 -0.65 -0.29 -11.75
C HIS A 65 -1.72 -1.35 -11.52
N ALA A 66 -1.39 -2.49 -10.92
CA ALA A 66 -2.36 -3.54 -10.62
C ALA A 66 -3.39 -3.07 -9.59
N SER A 67 -2.95 -2.38 -8.54
CA SER A 67 -3.86 -1.75 -7.58
C SER A 67 -4.75 -0.71 -8.26
N MET A 68 -4.19 0.14 -9.13
CA MET A 68 -4.97 1.12 -9.87
C MET A 68 -6.02 0.48 -10.80
N VAL A 69 -5.67 -0.60 -11.51
CA VAL A 69 -6.61 -1.37 -12.36
C VAL A 69 -7.80 -1.88 -11.54
N MET A 70 -7.53 -2.45 -10.36
CA MET A 70 -8.59 -2.97 -9.49
C MET A 70 -9.51 -1.84 -9.01
N ILE A 71 -8.95 -0.70 -8.58
CA ILE A 71 -9.74 0.46 -8.15
C ILE A 71 -10.54 1.06 -9.33
N LEU A 72 -9.95 1.22 -10.52
CA LEU A 72 -10.66 1.71 -11.70
C LEU A 72 -11.86 0.82 -12.07
N ARG A 73 -11.68 -0.50 -12.08
CA ARG A 73 -12.77 -1.47 -12.34
C ARG A 73 -13.85 -1.37 -11.28
N TRP A 74 -13.46 -1.29 -10.01
CA TRP A 74 -14.39 -1.11 -8.89
C TRP A 74 -15.23 0.16 -9.04
N GLN A 75 -14.63 1.26 -9.48
CA GLN A 75 -15.34 2.52 -9.71
C GLN A 75 -16.16 2.53 -11.02
N GLY A 76 -16.27 1.41 -11.72
CA GLY A 76 -17.11 1.26 -12.92
C GLY A 76 -16.42 1.63 -14.23
N HIS A 77 -15.10 1.83 -14.23
CA HIS A 77 -14.33 2.27 -15.39
C HIS A 77 -13.51 1.12 -15.99
N ALA A 78 -14.17 0.03 -16.39
CA ALA A 78 -13.52 -1.18 -16.89
C ALA A 78 -12.68 -0.95 -18.15
N GLU A 79 -13.20 -0.21 -19.14
CA GLU A 79 -12.46 0.09 -20.38
C GLU A 79 -11.20 0.92 -20.11
N LEU A 80 -11.29 1.91 -19.21
CA LEU A 80 -10.16 2.71 -18.78
C LEU A 80 -9.13 1.86 -18.03
N ALA A 81 -9.58 0.93 -17.18
CA ALA A 81 -8.70 0.01 -16.49
C ALA A 81 -7.96 -0.92 -17.47
N ASP A 82 -8.64 -1.39 -18.50
CA ASP A 82 -8.04 -2.24 -19.53
C ASP A 82 -7.05 -1.47 -20.42
N TRP A 83 -7.34 -0.20 -20.72
CA TRP A 83 -6.37 0.71 -21.34
C TRP A 83 -5.16 0.94 -20.43
N TRP A 84 -5.37 1.30 -19.16
CA TRP A 84 -4.33 1.56 -18.17
C TRP A 84 -3.37 0.37 -18.06
N ARG A 85 -3.94 -0.83 -17.97
CA ARG A 85 -3.21 -2.10 -17.90
C ARG A 85 -2.31 -2.35 -19.12
N LYS A 86 -2.73 -1.92 -20.32
CA LYS A 86 -1.96 -2.06 -21.56
C LYS A 86 -0.89 -0.98 -21.70
N SER A 87 -1.15 0.21 -21.19
CA SER A 87 -0.31 1.38 -21.36
C SER A 87 0.87 1.44 -20.40
N PHE A 88 0.68 0.93 -19.18
CA PHE A 88 1.66 1.13 -18.10
C PHE A 88 2.08 -0.18 -17.44
N ASN A 89 3.34 -0.20 -17.00
CA ASN A 89 3.97 -1.28 -16.29
C ASN A 89 5.20 -0.74 -15.53
N GLY A 90 5.71 -1.50 -14.56
CA GLY A 90 6.86 -1.09 -13.75
C GLY A 90 6.46 -0.47 -12.41
N GLY A 91 7.49 -0.17 -11.61
CA GLY A 91 7.34 0.55 -10.36
C GLY A 91 7.04 2.02 -10.60
N GLU A 92 6.35 2.64 -9.66
CA GLU A 92 5.99 4.06 -9.73
C GLU A 92 6.28 4.76 -8.41
N TYR A 93 6.58 6.04 -8.54
CA TYR A 93 6.61 6.98 -7.43
C TYR A 93 5.39 7.91 -7.53
N PRO A 94 5.04 8.62 -6.44
CA PRO A 94 3.88 9.51 -6.43
C PRO A 94 3.86 10.50 -7.60
N ASP A 95 5.00 11.14 -7.93
CA ASP A 95 5.05 12.14 -8.99
C ASP A 95 4.86 11.55 -10.39
N THR A 96 5.46 10.39 -10.67
CA THR A 96 5.33 9.72 -11.97
C THR A 96 3.94 9.14 -12.16
N MET A 97 3.31 8.68 -11.07
CA MET A 97 1.92 8.24 -11.08
C MET A 97 0.96 9.41 -11.33
N ASN A 98 1.16 10.54 -10.65
CA ASN A 98 0.36 11.74 -10.84
C ASN A 98 0.45 12.27 -12.27
N GLN A 99 1.65 12.29 -12.86
CA GLN A 99 1.82 12.66 -14.25
C GLN A 99 0.96 11.79 -15.17
N LYS A 100 0.99 10.46 -15.00
CA LYS A 100 0.19 9.53 -15.81
C LYS A 100 -1.31 9.70 -15.61
N LEU A 101 -1.76 9.93 -14.38
CA LEU A 101 -3.16 10.20 -14.08
C LEU A 101 -3.62 11.50 -14.75
N ASN A 102 -2.82 12.56 -14.67
CA ASN A 102 -3.09 13.84 -15.34
C ASN A 102 -3.12 13.71 -16.86
N GLU A 103 -2.15 13.03 -17.46
CA GLU A 103 -2.08 12.78 -18.91
C GLU A 103 -3.27 11.93 -19.40
N ALA A 104 -3.75 11.01 -18.58
CA ALA A 104 -4.95 10.22 -18.84
C ALA A 104 -6.27 10.99 -18.56
N GLY A 105 -6.20 12.23 -18.07
CA GLY A 105 -7.37 13.03 -17.72
C GLY A 105 -8.16 12.48 -16.53
N ILE A 106 -7.52 11.72 -15.64
CA ILE A 106 -8.14 11.10 -14.47
C ILE A 106 -7.98 12.03 -13.28
N SER A 107 -9.09 12.53 -12.74
CA SER A 107 -9.07 13.21 -11.44
C SER A 107 -8.72 12.23 -10.33
N PHE A 108 -7.87 12.64 -9.40
CA PHE A 108 -7.43 11.80 -8.29
C PHE A 108 -7.25 12.63 -7.02
N ALA A 109 -7.20 11.94 -5.89
CA ALA A 109 -6.78 12.50 -4.61
C ALA A 109 -5.69 11.60 -4.02
N GLU A 110 -4.75 12.19 -3.30
CA GLU A 110 -3.66 11.47 -2.64
C GLU A 110 -3.25 12.12 -1.31
N THR A 111 -2.53 11.35 -0.49
CA THR A 111 -1.75 11.82 0.66
C THR A 111 -0.32 11.26 0.55
N ARG A 112 0.63 12.01 1.09
CA ARG A 112 2.07 11.66 1.15
C ARG A 112 2.68 11.96 2.53
N ASP A 113 1.82 12.15 3.52
CA ASP A 113 2.14 12.62 4.87
C ASP A 113 1.44 11.78 5.95
N GLY A 114 0.89 10.62 5.56
CA GLY A 114 0.27 9.69 6.49
C GLY A 114 -1.10 10.14 6.99
N ASP A 115 -1.81 10.97 6.22
CA ASP A 115 -3.16 11.44 6.55
C ASP A 115 -4.15 10.26 6.61
N VAL A 116 -4.52 9.88 7.84
CA VAL A 116 -5.47 8.80 8.09
C VAL A 116 -6.89 9.20 7.65
N ASP A 117 -7.24 10.49 7.73
CA ASP A 117 -8.57 10.98 7.36
C ASP A 117 -8.81 10.79 5.85
N PHE A 118 -7.76 10.88 5.03
CA PHE A 118 -7.81 10.52 3.62
C PHE A 118 -8.24 9.05 3.42
N LEU A 119 -7.64 8.10 4.15
CA LEU A 119 -7.97 6.68 4.05
C LEU A 119 -9.42 6.42 4.48
N GLU A 120 -9.84 7.04 5.58
CA GLU A 120 -11.21 6.94 6.08
C GLU A 120 -12.21 7.53 5.10
N TRP A 121 -11.91 8.68 4.50
CA TRP A 121 -12.74 9.28 3.45
C TRP A 121 -12.85 8.36 2.22
N ALA A 122 -11.74 7.78 1.77
CA ALA A 122 -11.71 6.89 0.61
C ALA A 122 -12.59 5.64 0.84
N ILE A 123 -12.52 5.06 2.04
CA ILE A 123 -13.36 3.91 2.43
C ILE A 123 -14.82 4.31 2.64
N ARG A 124 -15.10 5.37 3.41
CA ARG A 124 -16.46 5.85 3.69
C ARG A 124 -17.22 6.22 2.40
N THR A 125 -16.51 6.75 1.41
CA THR A 125 -17.08 7.06 0.09
C THR A 125 -17.03 5.91 -0.91
N ARG A 126 -16.63 4.71 -0.45
CA ARG A 126 -16.56 3.46 -1.23
C ARG A 126 -15.61 3.54 -2.43
N ARG A 127 -14.61 4.43 -2.43
CA ARG A 127 -13.62 4.52 -3.52
C ARG A 127 -12.50 3.50 -3.37
N GLY A 128 -12.15 3.16 -2.13
CA GLY A 128 -10.92 2.41 -1.85
C GLY A 128 -9.69 3.29 -2.06
N ALA A 129 -8.52 2.80 -1.70
CA ALA A 129 -7.26 3.50 -1.95
C ALA A 129 -6.17 2.50 -2.33
N CYS A 130 -5.27 2.90 -3.24
CA CYS A 130 -4.00 2.21 -3.44
C CYS A 130 -3.02 2.75 -2.40
N VAL A 131 -2.43 1.89 -1.56
CA VAL A 131 -1.59 2.29 -0.43
C VAL A 131 -0.25 1.56 -0.47
N THR A 132 0.83 2.26 -0.13
CA THR A 132 2.16 1.64 -0.07
C THR A 132 2.40 0.89 1.23
N ILE A 133 3.06 -0.26 1.16
CA ILE A 133 3.53 -1.04 2.31
C ILE A 133 4.95 -1.53 2.04
N MET A 134 5.54 -2.28 2.98
CA MET A 134 6.87 -2.89 2.88
C MET A 134 7.97 -1.87 2.59
N GLY A 135 8.04 -0.81 3.40
CA GLY A 135 9.02 0.26 3.18
C GLY A 135 8.82 1.04 1.88
N GLY A 136 7.64 0.94 1.25
CA GLY A 136 7.32 1.60 -0.02
C GLY A 136 7.61 0.74 -1.26
N ALA A 137 8.11 -0.48 -1.08
CA ALA A 137 8.45 -1.38 -2.18
C ALA A 137 7.21 -2.05 -2.81
N HIS A 138 6.06 -2.01 -2.13
CA HIS A 138 4.84 -2.67 -2.60
C HIS A 138 3.63 -1.74 -2.46
N MET A 139 2.64 -1.89 -3.34
CA MET A 139 1.39 -1.17 -3.27
C MET A 139 0.22 -2.16 -3.36
N VAL A 140 -0.77 -1.98 -2.49
CA VAL A 140 -1.95 -2.84 -2.34
C VAL A 140 -3.22 -2.00 -2.34
N CYS A 141 -4.39 -2.63 -2.46
CA CYS A 141 -5.66 -1.94 -2.30
C CYS A 141 -6.15 -2.02 -0.84
N LEU A 142 -6.33 -0.87 -0.20
CA LEU A 142 -7.13 -0.76 1.02
C LEU A 142 -8.61 -0.78 0.63
N VAL A 143 -9.31 -1.85 1.03
CA VAL A 143 -10.71 -2.12 0.66
C VAL A 143 -11.68 -2.05 1.84
N GLY A 144 -11.16 -1.87 3.05
CA GLY A 144 -11.94 -1.60 4.25
C GLY A 144 -11.06 -1.04 5.35
N LEU A 145 -11.65 -0.21 6.20
CA LEU A 145 -11.01 0.37 7.38
C LEU A 145 -12.11 0.71 8.38
N ASP A 146 -11.99 0.23 9.61
CA ASP A 146 -12.83 0.61 10.74
C ASP A 146 -11.96 0.87 11.98
N ASP A 147 -12.58 0.96 13.16
CA ASP A 147 -11.89 1.24 14.42
C ASP A 147 -10.89 0.14 14.82
N GLN A 148 -11.09 -1.09 14.33
CA GLN A 148 -10.35 -2.28 14.78
C GLN A 148 -9.45 -2.87 13.70
N TYR A 149 -9.86 -2.81 12.44
CA TYR A 149 -9.28 -3.56 11.34
C TYR A 149 -9.12 -2.75 10.06
N ALA A 150 -8.15 -3.19 9.25
CA ALA A 150 -7.99 -2.84 7.86
C ALA A 150 -8.14 -4.11 7.00
N TRP A 151 -8.74 -3.98 5.83
CA TRP A 151 -8.88 -5.06 4.85
C TRP A 151 -8.06 -4.71 3.62
N ILE A 152 -7.15 -5.61 3.26
CA ILE A 152 -6.13 -5.41 2.24
C ILE A 152 -6.35 -6.44 1.14
N LEU A 153 -6.52 -5.96 -0.09
CA LEU A 153 -6.49 -6.78 -1.28
C LEU A 153 -5.12 -6.62 -1.94
N ASP A 154 -4.33 -7.67 -1.88
CA ASP A 154 -2.96 -7.71 -2.40
C ASP A 154 -2.96 -8.24 -3.85
N ASN A 155 -2.28 -7.54 -4.76
CA ASN A 155 -2.14 -7.98 -6.15
C ASN A 155 -1.13 -9.13 -6.34
N ASN A 156 -0.39 -9.54 -5.31
CA ASN A 156 0.37 -10.79 -5.30
C ASN A 156 -0.52 -12.01 -5.00
N ASP A 157 -1.61 -11.81 -4.26
CA ASP A 157 -2.63 -12.83 -3.97
C ASP A 157 -4.04 -12.23 -4.11
N PRO A 158 -4.48 -11.94 -5.35
CA PRO A 158 -5.73 -11.22 -5.58
C PRO A 158 -6.96 -12.05 -5.20
N HIS A 159 -6.83 -13.33 -4.86
CA HIS A 159 -7.97 -14.16 -4.48
C HIS A 159 -8.35 -13.99 -3.00
N ASN A 160 -7.44 -13.45 -2.19
CA ASN A 160 -7.64 -13.34 -0.75
C ASN A 160 -7.62 -11.88 -0.30
N ILE A 161 -8.56 -11.54 0.58
CA ILE A 161 -8.56 -10.26 1.30
C ILE A 161 -8.00 -10.52 2.68
N SER A 162 -6.81 -10.01 2.93
CA SER A 162 -6.16 -10.09 4.23
C SER A 162 -6.78 -9.08 5.19
N ARG A 163 -6.94 -9.47 6.45
CA ARG A 163 -7.43 -8.57 7.50
C ARG A 163 -6.35 -8.34 8.53
N TRP A 164 -5.98 -7.08 8.71
CA TRP A 164 -4.93 -6.64 9.61
C TRP A 164 -5.57 -5.83 10.74
N THR A 165 -4.93 -5.77 11.91
CA THR A 165 -5.37 -4.79 12.92
C THR A 165 -5.18 -3.38 12.36
N ARG A 166 -6.09 -2.45 12.67
CA ARG A 166 -5.99 -1.04 12.24
C ARG A 166 -4.62 -0.48 12.62
N LYS A 167 -4.22 -0.66 13.88
CA LYS A 167 -2.90 -0.22 14.39
C LYS A 167 -1.74 -0.84 13.61
N GLY A 168 -1.78 -2.14 13.34
CA GLY A 168 -0.71 -2.83 12.59
C GLY A 168 -0.59 -2.30 11.17
N PHE A 169 -1.71 -2.14 10.48
CA PHE A 169 -1.73 -1.56 9.13
C PHE A 169 -1.24 -0.11 9.10
N LEU A 170 -1.73 0.75 10.00
CA LEU A 170 -1.31 2.15 10.04
C LEU A 170 0.19 2.27 10.36
N ASN A 171 0.70 1.46 11.29
CA ASN A 171 2.13 1.41 11.55
C ASN A 171 2.93 0.98 10.31
N GLU A 172 2.48 -0.05 9.59
CA GLU A 172 3.15 -0.50 8.35
C GLU A 172 3.15 0.61 7.29
N TRP A 173 2.00 1.22 7.04
CA TRP A 173 1.84 2.29 6.06
C TRP A 173 2.65 3.54 6.43
N HIS A 174 2.65 3.94 7.70
CA HIS A 174 3.43 5.08 8.16
C HIS A 174 4.94 4.84 8.07
N ASN A 175 5.37 3.58 8.14
CA ASN A 175 6.78 3.19 7.93
C ASN A 175 7.12 2.87 6.47
N SER A 176 6.19 3.07 5.52
CA SER A 176 6.42 2.76 4.09
C SER A 176 7.27 3.82 3.36
N GLY A 177 8.00 4.67 4.08
CA GLY A 177 8.73 5.82 3.53
C GLY A 177 7.80 6.99 3.22
N HIS A 178 7.13 6.96 2.06
CA HIS A 178 6.32 8.09 1.58
C HIS A 178 4.91 8.18 2.16
N GLN A 179 4.49 7.21 2.99
CA GLN A 179 3.13 7.13 3.52
C GLN A 179 2.08 7.37 2.42
N TRP A 180 2.32 6.79 1.25
CA TRP A 180 1.62 7.19 0.04
C TRP A 180 0.31 6.43 -0.05
N ALA A 181 -0.76 7.18 -0.31
CA ALA A 181 -2.03 6.62 -0.70
C ALA A 181 -2.67 7.46 -1.80
N VAL A 182 -3.29 6.81 -2.78
CA VAL A 182 -3.91 7.47 -3.94
C VAL A 182 -5.20 6.75 -4.36
N THR A 183 -6.20 7.51 -4.77
CA THR A 183 -7.42 6.96 -5.37
C THR A 183 -7.93 7.87 -6.49
N PRO A 184 -8.37 7.32 -7.64
CA PRO A 184 -9.07 8.10 -8.63
C PRO A 184 -10.43 8.56 -8.08
N VAL A 185 -10.87 9.73 -8.51
CA VAL A 185 -12.07 10.40 -8.00
C VAL A 185 -13.04 10.60 -9.15
N PHE A 186 -14.01 9.70 -9.24
CA PHE A 186 -15.15 9.82 -10.14
C PHE A 186 -16.42 10.22 -9.39
N ASP A 187 -17.39 10.78 -10.13
CA ASP A 187 -18.74 11.12 -9.66
C ASP A 187 -19.78 10.46 -10.58
N PRO A 188 -20.81 9.78 -10.03
CA PRO A 188 -21.04 9.50 -8.61
C PRO A 188 -20.02 8.51 -8.03
N PRO A 189 -19.81 8.50 -6.69
CA PRO A 189 -19.01 7.46 -6.05
C PRO A 189 -19.62 6.06 -6.27
N PRO A 190 -18.82 4.99 -6.10
CA PRO A 190 -19.29 3.63 -6.34
C PRO A 190 -20.49 3.27 -5.46
N ARG A 191 -21.57 2.83 -6.11
CA ARG A 191 -22.80 2.45 -5.39
C ARG A 191 -22.57 1.13 -4.63
N LYS A 192 -23.39 0.89 -3.60
CA LYS A 192 -23.52 -0.46 -3.04
C LYS A 192 -24.13 -1.36 -4.12
N PRO A 193 -23.54 -2.53 -4.43
CA PRO A 193 -24.22 -3.53 -5.25
C PRO A 193 -25.61 -3.79 -4.67
N LYS A 194 -26.62 -3.85 -5.54
CA LYS A 194 -27.94 -4.33 -5.13
C LYS A 194 -27.81 -5.85 -5.02
N LEU A 195 -27.86 -6.38 -3.80
CA LEU A 195 -28.04 -7.80 -3.55
C LEU A 195 -29.44 -8.23 -3.99
#